data_AF-A0A9E0PZM4-F1
#
_entry.id   AF-A0A9E0PZM4-F1
#
_cell.length_a   1.000
_cell.length_b   1.000
_cell.length_c   1.000
_cell.angle_alpha   90.00
_cell.angle_beta   90.00
_cell.angle_gamma   90.00
#
_symmetry.space_group_name_H-M   'P 1'
#
loop_
_entity.id
_entity.type
_entity.pdbx_description
1 polymer ?
#
loop_
_entity_poly.entity_id
_entity_poly.type
_entity_poly.pdbx_seq_one_letter_code
_entity_poly.pdbx_strand_id
1 'polypeptide(L)' 'MGSATEVEIDSASRVLIPPELRSWAGLEREVKFMGVGPNFELWDMARYEAREAEVIARGRPEALRTLVIR' A
#
# COMPACT_ATOMS: atom_id res chain seq x y z
N MET A 1 7.40 -17.16 -9.47
CA MET A 1 6.80 -16.44 -10.61
C MET A 1 6.65 -14.99 -10.19
N GLY A 2 7.36 -14.06 -10.84
CA GLY A 2 7.29 -12.65 -10.52
C GLY A 2 6.00 -12.05 -11.08
N SER A 3 5.15 -11.50 -10.22
CA SER A 3 3.93 -10.80 -10.65
C SER A 3 4.26 -9.31 -10.76
N ALA A 4 4.97 -8.96 -11.84
CA ALA A 4 5.33 -7.59 -12.16
C ALA A 4 4.92 -7.30 -13.60
N THR A 5 4.38 -6.11 -13.83
CA THR A 5 3.92 -5.67 -15.15
C THR A 5 4.34 -4.23 -15.31
N GLU A 6 5.05 -3.95 -16.40
CA GLU A 6 5.36 -2.59 -16.80
C GLU A 6 4.08 -1.93 -17.35
N VAL A 7 3.83 -0.71 -16.91
CA VAL A 7 2.63 0.06 -17.24
C VAL A 7 3.02 1.50 -17.50
N GLU A 8 2.38 2.10 -18.49
CA GLU A 8 2.55 3.52 -18.83
C GLU A 8 1.59 4.39 -18.00
N ILE A 9 2.03 5.61 -17.72
CA ILE A 9 1.17 6.65 -17.16
C ILE A 9 0.47 7.36 -18.32
N ASP A 10 -0.86 7.41 -18.29
CA ASP A 10 -1.62 8.08 -19.34
C ASP A 10 -1.48 9.62 -19.27
N SER A 11 -1.95 10.32 -20.30
CA SER A 11 -1.89 11.78 -20.37
C SER A 11 -2.69 12.51 -19.28
N ALA A 12 -3.54 11.80 -18.54
CA ALA A 12 -4.29 12.32 -17.41
C ALA A 12 -3.63 11.96 -16.06
N SER A 13 -2.37 11.52 -16.08
CA SER A 13 -1.59 11.11 -14.91
C SER A 13 -2.22 9.92 -14.16
N ARG A 14 -2.82 8.97 -14.88
CA ARG A 14 -3.40 7.75 -14.30
C ARG A 14 -2.60 6.52 -14.72
N VAL A 15 -2.62 5.51 -13.86
CA VAL A 15 -2.07 4.17 -14.14
C VAL A 15 -3.21 3.16 -14.12
N LEU A 16 -3.28 2.31 -15.15
CA LEU A 16 -4.20 1.19 -15.17
C LEU A 16 -3.56 -0.02 -14.49
N ILE A 17 -4.08 -0.39 -13.31
CA ILE A 17 -3.61 -1.58 -12.59
C ILE A 17 -4.10 -2.84 -13.32
N PRO A 18 -3.20 -3.77 -13.72
CA PRO A 18 -3.58 -5.04 -14.33
C PRO A 18 -4.61 -5.80 -13.48
N PRO A 19 -5.67 -6.38 -14.08
CA PRO A 19 -6.74 -7.04 -13.33
C PRO A 19 -6.26 -8.15 -12.39
N GLU A 20 -5.22 -8.87 -12.75
CA GLU A 20 -4.61 -9.94 -11.96
C GLU A 20 -3.96 -9.37 -10.70
N LEU A 21 -3.20 -8.27 -10.83
CA LEU A 21 -2.57 -7.58 -9.69
C LEU A 21 -3.62 -6.94 -8.79
N ARG A 22 -4.67 -6.34 -9.39
CA ARG A 22 -5.79 -5.76 -8.64
C ARG A 22 -6.50 -6.83 -7.80
N SER A 23 -6.74 -8.01 -8.38
CA SER A 23 -7.40 -9.13 -7.72
C SER A 23 -6.51 -9.75 -6.63
N TRP A 24 -5.22 -9.93 -6.92
CA TRP A 24 -4.24 -10.45 -5.95
C TRP A 24 -4.08 -9.51 -4.75
N ALA A 25 -3.98 -8.20 -4.99
CA ALA A 25 -3.89 -7.20 -3.94
C ALA A 25 -5.24 -6.98 -3.23
N GLY A 26 -6.36 -7.44 -3.81
CA GLY A 26 -7.70 -7.27 -3.28
C GLY A 26 -8.13 -5.80 -3.22
N LEU A 27 -7.76 -5.00 -4.23
CA LEU A 27 -8.11 -3.58 -4.28
C LEU A 27 -9.55 -3.41 -4.78
N GLU A 28 -10.37 -2.70 -3.99
CA GLU A 28 -11.72 -2.32 -4.36
C GLU A 28 -11.81 -0.84 -4.78
N ARG A 29 -12.80 -0.10 -4.26
CA ARG A 29 -13.09 1.29 -4.64
C ARG A 29 -12.14 2.28 -3.97
N GLU A 30 -11.86 2.08 -2.70
CA GLU A 30 -11.05 2.99 -1.89
C GLU A 30 -9.69 2.37 -1.64
N VAL A 31 -8.65 3.11 -1.99
CA VAL A 31 -7.26 2.67 -1.86
C VAL A 31 -6.45 3.69 -1.08
N LYS A 32 -5.53 3.21 -0.27
CA LYS A 32 -4.52 4.02 0.40
C LYS A 32 -3.25 4.04 -0.43
N PHE A 33 -2.79 5.23 -0.77
CA PHE A 33 -1.48 5.46 -1.38
C PHE A 33 -0.45 5.75 -0.29
N MET A 34 0.70 5.07 -0.33
CA MET A 34 1.78 5.27 0.62
C MET A 34 3.12 5.32 -0.09
N GLY A 35 3.90 6.39 0.14
CA GLY A 35 5.30 6.45 -0.30
C GLY A 35 6.19 5.59 0.60
N VAL A 36 7.00 4.72 -0.01
CA VAL A 36 7.92 3.80 0.68
C VAL A 36 9.29 3.86 0.00
N GLY A 37 10.12 4.80 0.46
CA GLY A 37 11.43 5.05 -0.13
C GLY A 37 11.30 5.48 -1.61
N PRO A 38 11.98 4.79 -2.55
CA PRO A 38 11.89 5.10 -3.99
C PRO A 38 10.61 4.58 -4.65
N ASN A 39 9.82 3.78 -3.93
CA ASN A 39 8.61 3.15 -4.44
C ASN A 39 7.37 3.71 -3.73
N PHE A 40 6.20 3.28 -4.17
CA PHE A 40 4.98 3.46 -3.42
C PHE A 40 4.23 2.12 -3.32
N GLU A 41 3.36 2.03 -2.33
CA GLU A 41 2.45 0.93 -2.14
C GLU A 41 1.00 1.40 -2.28
N LEU A 42 0.17 0.53 -2.84
CA LEU A 42 -1.28 0.68 -2.87
C LEU A 42 -1.88 -0.41 -2.01
N TRP A 43 -2.76 0.00 -1.10
CA TRP A 43 -3.47 -0.89 -0.20
C TRP A 43 -4.96 -0.72 -0.38
N ASP A 44 -5.72 -1.80 -0.21
CA ASP A 44 -7.14 -1.69 0.05
C ASP A 44 -7.34 -0.96 1.39
N MET A 45 -8.21 0.07 1.40
CA MET A 45 -8.35 0.96 2.55
C MET A 45 -8.81 0.22 3.80
N ALA A 46 -9.88 -0.59 3.68
CA ALA A 46 -10.48 -1.29 4.81
C ALA A 46 -9.52 -2.32 5.42
N ARG A 47 -8.81 -3.09 4.58
CA ARG A 47 -7.80 -4.03 5.04
C ARG A 47 -6.63 -3.34 5.72
N TYR A 48 -6.22 -2.19 5.22
CA TYR A 48 -5.15 -1.40 5.84
C TYR A 48 -5.56 -0.89 7.23
N GLU A 49 -6.76 -0.32 7.36
CA GLU A 49 -7.28 0.18 8.63
C GLU A 49 -7.41 -0.92 9.69
N ALA A 50 -7.93 -2.10 9.30
CA ALA A 50 -8.01 -3.25 10.19
C ALA A 50 -6.62 -3.68 10.69
N ARG A 51 -5.65 -3.76 9.77
CA ARG A 51 -4.25 -4.07 10.11
C ARG A 51 -3.65 -3.02 11.05
N GLU A 52 -3.86 -1.73 10.80
CA GLU A 52 -3.35 -0.67 11.69
C GLU A 52 -3.95 -0.78 13.09
N ALA A 53 -5.25 -1.01 13.18
CA ALA A 53 -5.93 -1.20 14.47
C ALA A 53 -5.32 -2.37 15.26
N GLU A 54 -5.03 -3.50 14.59
CA GLU A 54 -4.35 -4.64 15.20
C GLU A 54 -2.92 -4.29 15.65
N VAL A 55 -2.16 -3.58 14.82
CA VAL A 55 -0.78 -3.16 15.14
C VAL A 55 -0.78 -2.21 16.34
N ILE A 56 -1.72 -1.27 16.40
CA ILE A 56 -1.89 -0.35 17.52
C ILE A 56 -2.26 -1.12 18.80
N ALA A 57 -3.22 -2.05 18.71
CA ALA A 57 -3.65 -2.86 19.84
C ALA A 57 -2.53 -3.75 20.41
N ARG A 58 -1.63 -4.24 19.54
CA ARG A 58 -0.45 -5.02 19.95
C ARG A 58 0.60 -4.17 20.69
N GLY A 59 0.50 -2.85 20.61
CA GLY A 59 1.45 -1.92 21.19
C GLY A 59 2.71 -1.74 20.33
N ARG A 60 3.31 -0.56 20.41
CA ARG A 60 4.53 -0.24 19.64
C ARG A 60 5.72 -1.06 20.17
N PRO A 61 6.46 -1.79 19.32
CA PRO A 61 7.72 -2.40 19.70
C PRO A 61 8.68 -1.37 20.29
N GLU A 62 9.43 -1.72 21.33
CA GLU A 62 10.41 -0.83 21.97
C GLU A 62 11.36 -0.16 20.96
N ALA A 63 11.78 -0.91 19.94
CA ALA A 63 12.67 -0.43 18.87
C ALA A 63 12.13 0.75 18.05
N LEU A 64 10.81 0.99 18.04
CA LEU A 64 10.18 2.08 17.28
C LEU A 64 9.83 3.29 18.15
N ARG A 65 10.05 3.24 19.47
CA ARG A 65 9.69 4.36 20.37
C ARG A 65 10.50 5.63 20.12
N THR A 66 11.70 5.50 19.58
CA THR A 66 12.63 6.61 19.31
C THR A 66 12.68 7.01 17.84
N LEU A 67 11.88 6.36 16.97
CA LEU A 67 11.88 6.68 15.55
C LEU A 67 11.20 8.03 15.31
N VAL A 68 12.00 9.06 15.06
CA VAL A 68 11.56 10.35 14.55
C VAL A 68 11.94 10.41 13.08
N ILE A 69 10.93 10.40 12.20
CA ILE A 69 11.15 10.70 10.78
C ILE A 69 11.30 12.22 10.69
N ARG A 70 12.50 12.68 10.37
CA ARG A 70 12.82 14.10 10.15
C ARG A 70 12.75 14.45 8.68
#